data_AF-A0A0M4TW35-F1
#
_entry.id   AF-A0A0M4TW35-F1
#
_cell.length_a   1.000
_cell.length_b   1.000
_cell.length_c   1.000
_cell.angle_alpha   90.00
_cell.angle_beta   90.00
_cell.angle_gamma   90.00
#
_symmetry.space_group_name_H-M   'P 1'
#
loop_
_entity.id
_entity.type
_entity.pdbx_description
1 polymer ?
#
loop_
_entity_poly.entity_id
_entity_poly.type
_entity_poly.pdbx_seq_one_letter_code
_entity_poly.pdbx_strand_id
1 'polypeptide(L)'
;MTYQLLLTTLGQQKIAAAANAGSQPVRIAEFAVGQGVNVDFSQRLDQQVLVSKRYQGTVLNVSATATAGQYEITCVVPQEFGGWTIREFGLIDSAGDLIWVGRLPEVQKPAENSTAAVDYRIKAVVSLANSDVTLVIDANVIMASQSWVANNFVSNSRFAQFLDLAYPYGHKYWSHDKTNPKPLFDAMFGFETFWRPLTGVQLVGVDETDSHISLPAVYAGAKGDVTPNNIAPDHYPLYTSYLWERYDPNNNEVRYDGQSGYDGSVEYQ
;
A
#
# COMPACT_ATOMS: atom_id res chain seq x y z
N MET A 1 -6.48 29.71 29.34
CA MET A 1 -5.45 30.18 28.38
C MET A 1 -5.95 29.88 26.99
N THR A 2 -5.95 30.87 26.09
CA THR A 2 -6.48 30.71 24.73
C THR A 2 -5.38 30.17 23.82
N TYR A 3 -5.61 29.01 23.20
CA TYR A 3 -4.74 28.47 22.17
C TYR A 3 -4.98 29.25 20.88
N GLN A 4 -3.93 29.77 20.29
CA GLN A 4 -4.03 30.61 19.10
C GLN A 4 -2.92 30.25 18.14
N LEU A 5 -3.31 30.15 16.87
CA LEU A 5 -2.42 30.02 15.74
C LEU A 5 -2.60 31.29 14.91
N LEU A 6 -1.55 32.08 14.78
CA LEU A 6 -1.55 33.34 14.08
C LEU A 6 -0.85 33.19 12.73
N LEU A 7 -1.41 33.84 11.72
CA LEU A 7 -0.82 33.91 10.39
C LEU A 7 0.21 35.03 10.37
N THR A 8 1.47 34.72 10.07
CA THR A 8 2.57 35.70 10.05
C THR A 8 2.39 36.71 8.93
N THR A 9 3.06 37.86 9.03
CA THR A 9 3.02 38.91 7.99
C THR A 9 3.48 38.36 6.63
N LEU A 10 4.53 37.53 6.63
CA LEU A 10 5.02 36.86 5.42
C LEU A 10 4.03 35.80 4.92
N GLY A 11 3.43 35.02 5.82
CA GLY A 11 2.39 34.05 5.48
C GLY A 11 1.17 34.69 4.83
N GLN A 12 0.72 35.85 5.32
CA GLN A 12 -0.35 36.64 4.70
C GLN A 12 0.00 37.02 3.26
N GLN A 13 1.21 37.53 3.03
CA GLN A 13 1.66 37.91 1.69
C GLN A 13 1.70 36.71 0.74
N LYS A 14 2.21 35.56 1.18
CA LYS A 14 2.27 34.35 0.36
C LYS A 14 0.89 33.79 0.04
N ILE A 15 -0.02 33.75 1.02
CA ILE A 15 -1.40 33.30 0.81
C ILE A 15 -2.15 34.26 -0.11
N ALA A 16 -1.95 35.57 0.03
CA ALA A 16 -2.54 36.56 -0.87
C ALA A 16 -2.00 36.41 -2.30
N ALA A 17 -0.69 36.15 -2.46
CA ALA A 17 -0.10 35.87 -3.77
C ALA A 17 -0.64 34.58 -4.40
N ALA A 18 -0.86 33.55 -3.59
CA ALA A 18 -1.45 32.28 -4.01
C ALA A 18 -2.95 32.38 -4.35
N ALA A 19 -3.64 33.43 -3.90
CA ALA A 19 -5.04 33.69 -4.23
C ALA A 19 -5.24 34.26 -5.65
N ASN A 20 -4.17 34.67 -6.33
CA ASN A 20 -4.25 35.16 -7.71
C ASN A 20 -4.47 33.98 -8.68
N ALA A 21 -5.32 34.18 -9.68
CA ALA A 21 -5.62 33.16 -10.70
C ALA A 21 -4.33 32.68 -11.39
N GLY A 22 -4.05 31.37 -11.32
CA GLY A 22 -2.87 30.75 -11.92
C GLY A 22 -1.63 30.64 -11.03
N SER A 23 -1.70 31.11 -9.77
CA SER A 23 -0.60 30.95 -8.80
C SER A 23 -0.49 29.52 -8.28
N GLN A 24 0.74 29.14 -7.87
CA GLN A 24 1.01 27.85 -7.24
C GLN A 24 0.39 27.77 -5.84
N PRO A 25 -0.08 26.58 -5.41
CA PRO A 25 -0.57 26.39 -4.05
C PRO A 25 0.54 26.63 -3.02
N VAL A 26 0.15 27.11 -1.84
CA VAL A 26 1.09 27.21 -0.71
C VAL A 26 1.35 25.79 -0.20
N ARG A 27 2.63 25.38 -0.24
CA ARG A 27 3.05 24.02 0.15
C ARG A 27 3.65 24.05 1.53
N ILE A 28 2.97 23.43 2.50
CA ILE A 28 3.51 23.29 3.86
C ILE A 28 4.31 21.99 3.92
N ALA A 29 5.61 22.13 4.19
CA ALA A 29 6.56 21.03 4.17
C ALA A 29 7.01 20.66 5.58
N GLU A 30 7.26 21.66 6.42
CA GLU A 30 7.90 21.45 7.72
C GLU A 30 7.14 22.13 8.85
N PHE A 31 7.44 21.72 10.06
CA PHE A 31 6.97 22.37 11.27
C PHE A 31 8.11 22.50 12.26
N ALA A 32 7.98 23.46 13.17
CA ALA A 32 8.92 23.67 14.25
C ALA A 32 8.19 23.80 15.59
N VAL A 33 8.89 23.45 16.67
CA VAL A 33 8.40 23.58 18.05
C VAL A 33 9.50 24.16 18.93
N GLY A 34 9.08 24.86 19.98
CA GLY A 34 9.99 25.59 20.85
C GLY A 34 9.47 25.86 22.25
N GLN A 35 10.34 26.43 23.10
CA GLN A 35 10.01 26.77 24.49
C GLN A 35 9.38 28.16 24.64
N GLY A 36 9.37 29.00 23.59
CA GLY A 36 8.65 30.27 23.55
C GLY A 36 8.96 31.25 24.70
N VAL A 37 10.24 31.38 25.09
CA VAL A 37 10.68 32.16 26.26
C VAL A 37 10.69 33.68 25.97
N ASN A 38 10.18 34.50 26.90
CA ASN A 38 10.37 35.96 27.01
C ASN A 38 10.01 36.85 25.80
N VAL A 39 9.06 36.46 24.95
CA VAL A 39 8.54 37.35 23.88
C VAL A 39 7.02 37.29 23.84
N ASP A 40 6.37 38.46 23.80
CA ASP A 40 4.92 38.57 23.63
C ASP A 40 4.49 37.86 22.35
N PHE A 41 3.40 37.11 22.42
CA PHE A 41 2.89 36.31 21.33
C PHE A 41 2.50 37.17 20.11
N SER A 42 2.05 38.40 20.34
CA SER A 42 1.72 39.38 19.30
C SER A 42 2.94 39.78 18.45
N GLN A 43 4.13 39.86 19.05
CA GLN A 43 5.38 40.26 18.40
C GLN A 43 6.01 39.13 17.57
N ARG A 44 5.39 37.96 17.51
CA ARG A 44 5.86 36.81 16.73
C ARG A 44 5.38 36.82 15.28
N LEU A 45 4.43 37.68 14.95
CA LEU A 45 3.87 37.82 13.60
C LEU A 45 4.91 38.24 12.55
N ASP A 46 5.90 39.02 12.96
CA ASP A 46 6.97 39.54 12.09
C ASP A 46 8.24 38.67 12.13
N GLN A 47 8.22 37.57 12.90
CA GLN A 47 9.36 36.69 12.99
C GLN A 47 9.37 35.69 11.83
N GLN A 48 10.55 35.49 11.25
CA GLN A 48 10.78 34.48 10.22
C GLN A 48 11.15 33.11 10.80
N VAL A 49 11.44 33.05 12.11
CA VAL A 49 11.81 31.84 12.86
C VAL A 49 11.21 31.88 14.25
N LEU A 50 11.02 30.71 14.87
CA LEU A 50 10.52 30.61 16.25
C LEU A 50 11.52 31.20 17.26
N VAL A 51 10.99 31.86 18.29
CA VAL A 51 11.75 32.54 19.35
C VAL A 51 12.77 31.61 20.03
N SER A 52 12.35 30.37 20.30
CA SER A 52 13.22 29.38 20.94
C SER A 52 13.00 28.01 20.32
N LYS A 53 13.34 27.88 19.02
CA LYS A 53 13.26 26.63 18.28
C LYS A 53 14.10 25.54 18.97
N ARG A 54 13.49 24.38 19.22
CA ARG A 54 14.15 23.19 19.79
C ARG A 54 14.10 21.99 18.88
N TYR A 55 13.06 21.88 18.06
CA TYR A 55 12.93 20.83 17.08
C TYR A 55 12.24 21.35 15.82
N GLN A 56 12.62 20.78 14.67
CA GLN A 56 12.03 21.00 13.36
C GLN A 56 11.95 19.66 12.65
N GLY A 57 10.82 19.39 12.01
CA GLY A 57 10.58 18.13 11.32
C GLY A 57 9.58 18.30 10.18
N THR A 58 9.41 17.25 9.38
CA THR A 58 8.48 17.25 8.25
C THR A 58 7.04 17.10 8.74
N VAL A 59 6.11 17.78 8.07
CA VAL A 59 4.68 17.63 8.35
C VAL A 59 4.21 16.25 7.94
N LEU A 60 3.41 15.61 8.81
CA LEU A 60 2.92 14.24 8.57
C LEU A 60 1.77 14.21 7.57
N ASN A 61 0.80 15.12 7.73
CA ASN A 61 -0.39 15.17 6.89
C ASN A 61 -1.00 16.58 6.85
N VAL A 62 -1.56 16.97 5.70
CA VAL A 62 -2.36 18.17 5.48
C VAL A 62 -3.59 17.72 4.71
N SER A 63 -4.75 17.82 5.34
CA SER A 63 -6.02 17.40 4.74
C SER A 63 -7.04 18.53 4.83
N ALA A 64 -7.74 18.78 3.74
CA ALA A 64 -8.94 19.62 3.79
C ALA A 64 -9.97 19.01 4.75
N THR A 65 -10.65 19.83 5.52
CA THR A 65 -11.76 19.38 6.37
C THR A 65 -13.08 19.44 5.61
N ALA A 66 -14.18 19.05 6.25
CA ALA A 66 -15.52 19.21 5.68
C ALA A 66 -15.91 20.69 5.46
N THR A 67 -15.23 21.62 6.14
CA THR A 67 -15.45 23.06 5.98
C THR A 67 -14.55 23.58 4.86
N ALA A 68 -15.14 24.20 3.84
CA ALA A 68 -14.39 24.77 2.73
C ALA A 68 -13.37 25.83 3.21
N GLY A 69 -12.16 25.79 2.67
CA GLY A 69 -11.06 26.68 3.07
C GLY A 69 -10.41 26.35 4.42
N GLN A 70 -10.83 25.26 5.08
CA GLN A 70 -10.23 24.79 6.33
C GLN A 70 -9.39 23.54 6.11
N TYR A 71 -8.22 23.49 6.75
CA TYR A 71 -7.26 22.40 6.63
C TYR A 71 -6.80 21.94 8.02
N GLU A 72 -6.75 20.62 8.22
CA GLU A 72 -6.11 19.98 9.36
C GLU A 72 -4.69 19.58 8.99
N ILE A 73 -3.73 20.02 9.79
CA ILE A 73 -2.30 19.78 9.64
C ILE A 73 -1.84 18.96 10.84
N THR A 74 -1.35 17.75 10.59
CA THR A 74 -0.80 16.86 11.61
C THR A 74 0.72 16.90 11.60
N CYS A 75 1.31 17.10 12.77
CA CYS A 75 2.75 17.09 13.01
C CYS A 75 3.06 16.13 14.17
N VAL A 76 4.25 15.52 14.17
CA VAL A 76 4.67 14.58 15.23
C VAL A 76 6.09 14.92 15.66
N VAL A 77 6.27 15.20 16.95
CA VAL A 77 7.59 15.32 17.58
C VAL A 77 7.99 13.94 18.11
N PRO A 78 9.01 13.29 17.55
CA PRO A 78 9.41 11.94 17.96
C PRO A 78 9.89 11.87 19.41
N GLN A 79 9.84 10.69 20.02
CA GLN A 79 10.27 10.45 21.40
C GLN A 79 11.70 10.94 21.71
N GLU A 80 12.62 10.76 20.76
CA GLU A 80 14.05 11.08 20.84
C GLU A 80 14.33 12.59 20.95
N PHE A 81 13.37 13.44 20.59
CA PHE A 81 13.47 14.88 20.79
C PHE A 81 12.62 15.31 21.98
N GLY A 82 13.21 15.43 23.16
CA GLY A 82 12.51 15.75 24.40
C GLY A 82 13.40 16.33 25.51
N GLY A 83 12.89 16.38 26.75
CA GLY A 83 13.61 16.94 27.90
C GLY A 83 13.45 18.46 28.06
N TRP A 84 12.46 19.03 27.39
CA TRP A 84 12.15 20.45 27.44
C TRP A 84 10.65 20.70 27.28
N THR A 85 10.23 21.91 27.65
CA THR A 85 8.83 22.31 27.63
C THR A 85 8.42 22.84 26.27
N ILE A 86 7.42 22.24 25.63
CA ILE A 86 6.82 22.78 24.41
C ILE A 86 5.86 23.91 24.81
N ARG A 87 6.03 25.08 24.18
CA ARG A 87 5.14 26.25 24.35
C ARG A 87 4.85 26.99 23.03
N GLU A 88 5.62 26.71 22.00
CA GLU A 88 5.55 27.38 20.71
C GLU A 88 5.52 26.35 19.57
N PHE A 89 4.77 26.68 18.52
CA PHE A 89 4.61 25.89 17.32
C PHE A 89 4.69 26.78 16.09
N GLY A 90 5.25 26.27 15.00
CA GLY A 90 5.34 26.98 13.73
C GLY A 90 5.13 26.05 12.56
N LEU A 91 4.48 26.54 11.50
CA LEU A 91 4.31 25.85 10.23
C LEU A 91 5.15 26.56 9.16
N ILE A 92 5.94 25.79 8.43
CA ILE A 92 6.97 26.27 7.51
C ILE A 92 6.67 25.72 6.11
N ASP A 93 6.78 26.58 5.11
CA ASP A 93 6.55 26.19 3.73
C ASP A 93 7.77 25.51 3.08
N SER A 94 7.61 25.03 1.85
CA SER A 94 8.69 24.40 1.07
C SER A 94 9.86 25.34 0.75
N ALA A 95 9.70 26.66 0.92
CA ALA A 95 10.77 27.64 0.75
C ALA A 95 11.53 27.92 2.06
N GLY A 96 11.12 27.30 3.17
CA GLY A 96 11.71 27.51 4.50
C GLY A 96 11.14 28.70 5.26
N ASP A 97 10.05 29.29 4.77
CA ASP A 97 9.45 30.48 5.38
C ASP A 97 8.37 30.11 6.42
N LEU A 98 8.39 30.79 7.57
CA LEU A 98 7.40 30.60 8.63
C LEU A 98 6.07 31.25 8.27
N ILE A 99 5.05 30.44 8.01
CA ILE A 99 3.71 30.89 7.57
C ILE A 99 2.77 31.11 8.75
N TRP A 100 2.77 30.20 9.72
CA TRP A 100 1.97 30.34 10.94
C TRP A 100 2.83 30.16 12.18
N VAL A 101 2.49 30.90 13.23
CA VAL A 101 3.08 30.80 14.55
C VAL A 101 1.99 30.65 15.61
N GLY A 102 2.14 29.65 16.47
CA GLY A 102 1.12 29.23 17.42
C GLY A 102 1.64 29.14 18.84
N ARG A 103 0.78 29.46 19.80
CA ARG A 103 1.02 29.23 21.22
C ARG A 103 0.37 27.92 21.65
N LEU A 104 1.19 27.01 22.16
CA LEU A 104 0.75 25.75 22.72
C LEU A 104 0.61 25.84 24.24
N PRO A 105 -0.20 24.96 24.87
CA PRO A 105 -0.11 24.77 26.31
C PRO A 105 1.29 24.34 26.69
N GLU A 106 1.68 24.65 27.92
CA GLU A 106 2.89 24.08 28.48
C GLU A 106 2.77 22.55 28.54
N VAL A 107 3.59 21.87 27.74
CA VAL A 107 3.71 20.42 27.74
C VAL A 107 5.13 20.02 28.04
N GLN A 108 5.32 19.28 29.14
CA GLN A 108 6.60 18.72 29.53
C GLN A 108 6.81 17.41 28.76
N LYS A 109 7.67 17.44 27.75
CA LYS A 109 8.01 16.22 27.00
C LYS A 109 9.14 15.48 27.72
N PRO A 110 8.98 14.19 28.08
CA PRO A 110 10.04 13.40 28.69
C PRO A 110 11.32 13.41 27.84
N ALA A 111 12.48 13.29 28.50
CA ALA A 111 13.77 13.15 27.83
C ALA A 111 13.89 11.79 27.15
N GLU A 112 14.79 11.69 26.17
CA GLU A 112 15.05 10.47 25.38
C GLU A 112 15.41 9.25 26.24
N ASN A 113 16.07 9.47 27.37
CA ASN A 113 16.55 8.41 28.28
C ASN A 113 15.52 8.05 29.37
N SER A 114 14.32 8.61 29.29
CA SER A 114 13.23 8.23 30.18
C SER A 114 12.77 6.81 29.85
N THR A 115 12.38 6.05 30.87
CA THR A 115 11.71 4.76 30.68
C THR A 115 10.34 4.90 30.01
N ALA A 116 9.81 6.13 29.89
CA ALA A 116 8.58 6.46 29.18
C ALA A 116 8.89 7.06 27.80
N ALA A 117 8.74 6.23 26.77
CA ALA A 117 8.72 6.58 25.35
C ALA A 117 7.41 7.31 24.99
N VAL A 118 7.47 8.60 24.60
CA VAL A 118 6.28 9.38 24.22
C VAL A 118 6.53 10.22 22.97
N ASP A 119 5.79 9.91 21.91
CA ASP A 119 5.62 10.78 20.75
C ASP A 119 4.57 11.85 21.03
N TYR A 120 4.85 13.10 20.63
CA TYR A 120 3.92 14.20 20.82
C TYR A 120 3.31 14.63 19.49
N ARG A 121 2.01 14.34 19.32
CA ARG A 121 1.26 14.67 18.11
C ARG A 121 0.54 16.01 18.24
N ILE A 122 0.80 16.92 17.31
CA ILE A 122 0.16 18.23 17.23
C ILE A 122 -0.81 18.22 16.04
N LYS A 123 -2.06 18.62 16.29
CA LYS A 123 -3.05 18.87 15.24
C LYS A 123 -3.35 20.36 15.20
N ALA A 124 -3.02 21.00 14.08
CA ALA A 124 -3.31 22.39 13.83
C ALA A 124 -4.42 22.51 12.79
N VAL A 125 -5.49 23.23 13.11
CA VAL A 125 -6.57 23.54 12.16
C VAL A 125 -6.43 24.99 11.73
N VAL A 126 -6.18 25.20 10.45
CA VAL A 126 -6.07 26.54 9.83
C VAL A 126 -7.28 26.80 8.95
N SER A 127 -7.74 28.05 8.93
CA SER A 127 -8.83 28.48 8.04
C SER A 127 -8.33 29.64 7.18
N LEU A 128 -8.51 29.53 5.88
CA LEU A 128 -8.21 30.55 4.90
C LEU A 128 -9.48 31.33 4.58
N ALA A 129 -9.39 32.66 4.53
CA ALA A 129 -10.54 33.52 4.22
C ALA A 129 -10.95 33.43 2.73
N ASN A 130 -10.01 33.11 1.84
CA ASN A 130 -10.28 32.93 0.41
C ASN A 130 -10.37 31.43 0.10
N SER A 131 -11.52 30.98 -0.41
CA SER A 131 -11.76 29.59 -0.80
C SER A 131 -10.94 29.12 -2.00
N ASP A 132 -10.39 30.05 -2.78
CA ASP A 132 -9.63 29.74 -4.00
C ASP A 132 -8.17 29.37 -3.73
N VAL A 133 -7.69 29.60 -2.50
CA VAL A 133 -6.33 29.20 -2.10
C VAL A 133 -6.35 27.76 -1.64
N THR A 134 -5.57 26.91 -2.30
CA THR A 134 -5.36 25.52 -1.89
C THR A 134 -4.06 25.36 -1.12
N LEU A 135 -4.15 24.79 0.08
CA LEU A 135 -3.00 24.30 0.85
C LEU A 135 -2.74 22.85 0.49
N VAL A 136 -1.51 22.55 0.09
CA VAL A 136 -1.10 21.20 -0.34
C VAL A 136 0.14 20.79 0.47
N ILE A 137 0.33 19.48 0.65
CA ILE A 137 1.54 18.92 1.23
C ILE A 137 2.67 18.83 0.20
N ASP A 138 3.92 18.90 0.66
CA ASP A 138 5.04 18.42 -0.13
C ASP A 138 5.07 16.89 -0.11
N ALA A 139 4.72 16.26 -1.24
CA ALA A 139 4.49 14.81 -1.37
C ALA A 139 5.75 13.93 -1.19
N ASN A 140 6.91 14.50 -0.88
CA ASN A 140 8.17 13.76 -0.82
C ASN A 140 8.35 12.88 0.44
N VAL A 141 7.56 13.08 1.51
CA VAL A 141 7.65 12.25 2.73
C VAL A 141 6.26 11.99 3.31
N ILE A 142 5.56 10.98 2.77
CA ILE A 142 4.27 10.54 3.32
C ILE A 142 4.51 9.33 4.22
N MET A 143 4.16 9.42 5.50
CA MET A 143 3.89 8.23 6.30
C MET A 143 2.39 7.95 6.23
N ALA A 144 2.01 6.86 5.57
CA ALA A 144 0.62 6.42 5.56
C ALA A 144 0.30 5.68 6.87
N SER A 145 -0.85 5.96 7.49
CA SER A 145 -1.31 5.14 8.61
C SER A 145 -1.61 3.73 8.11
N GLN A 146 -1.38 2.72 8.96
CA GLN A 146 -1.72 1.33 8.63
C GLN A 146 -3.20 1.19 8.19
N SER A 147 -4.10 1.97 8.80
CA SER A 147 -5.52 2.01 8.42
C SER A 147 -5.76 2.58 7.02
N TRP A 148 -5.04 3.62 6.63
CA TRP A 148 -5.14 4.19 5.29
C TRP A 148 -4.60 3.21 4.25
N VAL A 149 -3.47 2.55 4.54
CA VAL A 149 -2.93 1.50 3.67
C VAL A 149 -3.92 0.34 3.53
N ALA A 150 -4.50 -0.13 4.63
CA ALA A 150 -5.48 -1.22 4.60
C ALA A 150 -6.77 -0.88 3.83
N ASN A 151 -7.18 0.39 3.83
CA ASN A 151 -8.38 0.85 3.12
C ASN A 151 -8.14 1.11 1.63
N ASN A 152 -6.91 1.46 1.23
CA ASN A 152 -6.59 1.84 -0.15
C ASN A 152 -5.84 0.76 -0.93
N PHE A 153 -5.36 -0.29 -0.26
CA PHE A 153 -4.70 -1.43 -0.89
C PHE A 153 -5.41 -2.74 -0.53
N VAL A 154 -5.48 -3.67 -1.48
CA VAL A 154 -6.04 -5.00 -1.25
C VAL A 154 -5.09 -5.80 -0.38
N SER A 155 -5.58 -6.39 0.71
CA SER A 155 -4.78 -7.27 1.54
C SER A 155 -4.41 -8.55 0.79
N ASN A 156 -3.18 -9.06 0.99
CA ASN A 156 -2.71 -10.31 0.38
C ASN A 156 -3.68 -11.48 0.61
N SER A 157 -4.37 -11.52 1.76
CA SER A 157 -5.35 -12.57 2.08
C SER A 157 -6.61 -12.56 1.20
N ARG A 158 -7.18 -11.40 0.89
CA ARG A 158 -8.35 -11.31 0.00
C ARG A 158 -7.97 -11.64 -1.44
N PHE A 159 -6.78 -11.21 -1.84
CA PHE A 159 -6.26 -11.52 -3.16
C PHE A 159 -5.89 -13.00 -3.32
N ALA A 160 -5.39 -13.65 -2.27
CA ALA A 160 -5.20 -15.10 -2.23
C ALA A 160 -6.53 -15.87 -2.38
N GLN A 161 -7.62 -15.43 -1.75
CA GLN A 161 -8.95 -16.03 -1.95
C GLN A 161 -9.46 -15.89 -3.39
N PHE A 162 -9.26 -14.72 -4.03
CA PHE A 162 -9.54 -14.57 -5.45
C PHE A 162 -8.73 -15.56 -6.29
N LEU A 163 -7.49 -15.82 -5.90
CA LEU A 163 -6.62 -16.75 -6.61
C LEU A 163 -7.04 -18.21 -6.48
N ASP A 164 -7.50 -18.63 -5.32
CA ASP A 164 -8.05 -19.97 -5.17
C ASP A 164 -9.34 -20.14 -5.98
N LEU A 165 -10.08 -19.06 -6.25
CA LEU A 165 -11.23 -19.09 -7.14
C LEU A 165 -10.83 -19.09 -8.63
N ALA A 166 -9.89 -18.23 -9.04
CA ALA A 166 -9.51 -18.06 -10.44
C ALA A 166 -8.53 -19.13 -10.94
N TYR A 167 -7.61 -19.56 -10.08
CA TYR A 167 -6.52 -20.49 -10.38
C TYR A 167 -6.35 -21.51 -9.22
N PRO A 168 -7.32 -22.40 -8.97
CA PRO A 168 -7.25 -23.36 -7.85
C PRO A 168 -6.04 -24.31 -7.96
N TYR A 169 -5.71 -25.02 -6.89
CA TYR A 169 -4.78 -26.14 -6.99
C TYR A 169 -5.30 -27.18 -8.00
N GLY A 170 -4.38 -27.71 -8.82
CA GLY A 170 -4.72 -28.52 -10.00
C GLY A 170 -4.98 -27.71 -11.27
N HIS A 171 -5.03 -26.37 -11.20
CA HIS A 171 -5.22 -25.52 -12.38
C HIS A 171 -4.12 -25.75 -13.41
N LYS A 172 -4.53 -25.84 -14.69
CA LYS A 172 -3.68 -26.15 -15.82
C LYS A 172 -3.36 -24.89 -16.62
N TYR A 173 -2.08 -24.52 -16.68
CA TYR A 173 -1.59 -23.37 -17.43
C TYR A 173 -0.85 -23.80 -18.69
N TRP A 174 -1.29 -23.28 -19.83
CA TRP A 174 -0.74 -23.57 -21.15
C TRP A 174 0.21 -22.46 -21.58
N SER A 175 1.41 -22.85 -22.01
CA SER A 175 2.40 -21.91 -22.54
C SER A 175 3.05 -22.47 -23.80
N HIS A 176 3.43 -21.57 -24.70
CA HIS A 176 4.33 -21.88 -25.81
C HIS A 176 5.81 -21.84 -25.39
N ASP A 177 6.06 -21.46 -24.14
CA ASP A 177 7.39 -21.41 -23.52
C ASP A 177 7.56 -22.54 -22.48
N LYS A 178 8.74 -23.16 -22.48
CA LYS A 178 9.17 -24.18 -21.54
C LYS A 178 9.58 -23.60 -20.18
N THR A 179 9.62 -22.27 -20.02
CA THR A 179 9.91 -21.66 -18.73
C THR A 179 8.79 -21.91 -17.73
N ASN A 180 9.17 -22.20 -16.48
CA ASN A 180 8.21 -22.30 -15.39
C ASN A 180 7.47 -20.96 -15.23
N PRO A 181 6.12 -20.95 -15.18
CA PRO A 181 5.34 -19.72 -15.13
C PRO A 181 5.40 -19.01 -13.76
N LYS A 182 5.96 -19.66 -12.73
CA LYS A 182 6.11 -19.11 -11.37
C LYS A 182 6.52 -17.63 -11.33
N PRO A 183 7.61 -17.17 -12.00
CA PRO A 183 8.02 -15.77 -11.91
C PRO A 183 6.96 -14.77 -12.39
N LEU A 184 6.17 -15.15 -13.40
CA LEU A 184 5.10 -14.31 -13.94
C LEU A 184 3.95 -14.19 -12.93
N PHE A 185 3.52 -15.32 -12.37
CA PHE A 185 2.41 -15.35 -11.42
C PHE A 185 2.82 -14.73 -10.07
N ASP A 186 4.05 -14.98 -9.59
CA ASP A 186 4.57 -14.38 -8.36
C ASP A 186 4.63 -12.85 -8.48
N ALA A 187 5.10 -12.32 -9.62
CA ALA A 187 5.14 -10.88 -9.88
C ALA A 187 3.74 -10.26 -9.99
N MET A 188 2.80 -10.96 -10.64
CA MET A 188 1.43 -10.49 -10.80
C MET A 188 0.66 -10.45 -9.47
N PHE A 189 0.99 -11.35 -8.55
CA PHE A 189 0.21 -11.59 -7.34
C PHE A 189 0.83 -11.08 -6.06
N GLY A 190 2.14 -10.83 -6.05
CA GLY A 190 2.86 -10.36 -4.87
C GLY A 190 3.03 -11.42 -3.78
N PHE A 191 2.84 -12.70 -4.10
CA PHE A 191 3.14 -13.82 -3.21
C PHE A 191 3.59 -15.06 -3.98
N GLU A 192 4.12 -16.04 -3.24
CA GLU A 192 4.74 -17.21 -3.82
C GLU A 192 3.74 -18.22 -4.40
N THR A 193 3.92 -18.61 -5.66
CA THR A 193 3.16 -19.68 -6.33
C THR A 193 4.02 -20.89 -6.66
N PHE A 194 3.38 -22.05 -6.82
CA PHE A 194 4.06 -23.32 -7.06
C PHE A 194 3.46 -24.02 -8.28
N TRP A 195 4.34 -24.34 -9.23
CA TRP A 195 3.98 -24.91 -10.52
C TRP A 195 4.90 -26.07 -10.87
N ARG A 196 4.33 -27.17 -11.36
CA ARG A 196 5.05 -28.35 -11.84
C ARG A 196 4.74 -28.60 -13.32
N PRO A 197 5.72 -29.05 -14.12
CA PRO A 197 5.47 -29.40 -15.52
C PRO A 197 4.66 -30.69 -15.60
N LEU A 198 3.72 -30.75 -16.54
CA LEU A 198 3.02 -31.97 -16.92
C LEU A 198 3.53 -32.44 -18.28
N THR A 199 3.99 -33.69 -18.33
CA THR A 199 4.52 -34.33 -19.54
C THR A 199 3.69 -35.55 -19.88
N GLY A 200 3.50 -35.84 -21.18
CA GLY A 200 2.76 -37.02 -21.62
C GLY A 200 1.24 -36.93 -21.47
N VAL A 201 0.70 -35.72 -21.32
CA VAL A 201 -0.75 -35.46 -21.22
C VAL A 201 -1.24 -34.85 -22.53
N GLN A 202 -2.32 -35.41 -23.08
CA GLN A 202 -3.04 -34.86 -24.24
C GLN A 202 -4.42 -34.38 -23.78
N LEU A 203 -4.90 -33.25 -24.32
CA LEU A 203 -6.30 -32.88 -24.17
C LEU A 203 -7.14 -33.76 -25.09
N VAL A 204 -8.01 -34.55 -24.49
CA VAL A 204 -9.08 -35.26 -25.20
C VAL A 204 -10.36 -34.50 -24.90
N GLY A 205 -11.05 -34.04 -25.93
CA GLY A 205 -12.40 -33.51 -25.78
C GLY A 205 -13.29 -34.64 -25.29
N VAL A 206 -13.86 -34.48 -24.10
CA VAL A 206 -14.75 -35.47 -23.52
C VAL A 206 -16.17 -35.11 -23.95
N ASP A 207 -16.79 -35.94 -24.77
CA ASP A 207 -18.24 -35.92 -24.95
C ASP A 207 -18.85 -36.66 -23.76
N GLU A 208 -19.75 -36.01 -23.02
CA GLU A 208 -20.41 -36.61 -21.85
C GLU A 208 -21.24 -37.85 -22.22
N THR A 209 -21.54 -38.02 -23.51
CA THR A 209 -22.23 -39.20 -24.06
C THR A 209 -21.29 -40.28 -24.60
N ASP A 210 -19.96 -40.08 -24.53
CA ASP A 210 -18.98 -41.08 -24.97
C ASP A 210 -19.02 -42.32 -24.06
N SER A 211 -19.32 -43.47 -24.66
CA SER A 211 -19.34 -44.77 -23.97
C SER A 211 -17.98 -45.20 -23.41
N HIS A 212 -16.90 -44.54 -23.79
CA HIS A 212 -15.53 -44.84 -23.38
C HIS A 212 -14.95 -43.84 -22.38
N ILE A 213 -15.74 -42.86 -21.91
CA ILE A 213 -15.32 -41.83 -20.94
C ILE A 213 -14.74 -42.39 -19.63
N SER A 214 -15.12 -43.61 -19.26
CA SER A 214 -14.68 -44.31 -18.05
C SER A 214 -13.47 -45.24 -18.27
N LEU A 215 -12.99 -45.37 -19.51
CA LEU A 215 -11.81 -46.17 -19.79
C LEU A 215 -10.52 -45.39 -19.47
N PRO A 216 -9.45 -46.07 -19.02
CA PRO A 216 -8.15 -45.42 -18.80
C PRO A 216 -7.67 -44.77 -20.10
N ALA A 217 -7.18 -43.53 -20.02
CA ALA A 217 -6.59 -42.86 -21.16
C ALA A 217 -5.44 -43.70 -21.74
N VAL A 218 -5.54 -44.06 -23.02
CA VAL A 218 -4.44 -44.73 -23.72
C VAL A 218 -3.37 -43.68 -24.01
N TYR A 219 -2.24 -43.78 -23.32
CA TYR A 219 -1.11 -42.89 -23.53
C TYR A 219 -0.49 -43.11 -24.91
N ALA A 220 -0.70 -42.18 -25.85
CA ALA A 220 0.14 -42.06 -27.02
C ALA A 220 1.50 -41.49 -26.56
N GLY A 221 2.45 -42.39 -26.25
CA GLY A 221 3.73 -42.01 -25.64
C GLY A 221 4.87 -43.02 -25.78
N ALA A 222 4.65 -44.17 -26.43
CA ALA A 222 5.79 -44.94 -26.90
C ALA A 222 6.44 -44.19 -28.07
N LYS A 223 7.71 -43.82 -27.93
CA LYS A 223 8.54 -43.26 -29.01
C LYS A 223 8.63 -44.30 -30.14
N GLY A 224 7.64 -44.35 -31.02
CA GLY A 224 7.58 -45.35 -32.08
C GLY A 224 6.23 -45.67 -32.71
N ASP A 225 5.09 -45.17 -32.22
CA ASP A 225 3.82 -45.46 -32.90
C ASP A 225 3.45 -44.35 -33.90
N VAL A 226 3.77 -44.60 -35.17
CA VAL A 226 3.45 -43.75 -36.34
C VAL A 226 2.20 -44.25 -37.07
N THR A 227 1.43 -45.14 -36.48
CA THR A 227 0.24 -45.72 -37.08
C THR A 227 -1.02 -45.11 -36.45
N PRO A 228 -1.76 -44.24 -37.18
CA PRO A 228 -3.02 -43.69 -36.71
C PRO A 228 -4.03 -44.83 -36.47
N ASN A 229 -4.46 -45.02 -35.23
CA ASN A 229 -5.57 -45.90 -34.91
C ASN A 229 -6.88 -45.10 -35.06
N ASN A 230 -7.67 -45.39 -36.08
CA ASN A 230 -8.96 -44.74 -36.35
C ASN A 230 -10.12 -45.26 -35.46
N ILE A 231 -9.83 -45.97 -34.37
CA ILE A 231 -10.86 -46.58 -33.50
C ILE A 231 -11.15 -45.69 -32.26
N ALA A 232 -11.00 -44.37 -32.42
CA ALA A 232 -11.24 -43.31 -31.42
C ALA A 232 -10.14 -43.08 -30.36
N PRO A 233 -10.01 -41.85 -29.84
CA PRO A 233 -10.53 -40.57 -30.36
C PRO A 233 -9.54 -39.91 -31.34
N ASP A 234 -10.00 -38.96 -32.16
CA ASP A 234 -9.20 -38.27 -33.18
C ASP A 234 -7.96 -37.59 -32.57
N HIS A 235 -6.76 -38.09 -32.89
CA HIS A 235 -5.50 -37.48 -32.47
C HIS A 235 -5.06 -36.42 -33.48
N TYR A 236 -5.25 -35.14 -33.13
CA TYR A 236 -4.63 -34.04 -33.88
C TYR A 236 -3.19 -33.84 -33.41
N PRO A 237 -2.20 -33.70 -34.32
CA PRO A 237 -0.84 -33.36 -33.93
C PRO A 237 -0.83 -31.95 -33.33
N LEU A 238 -0.62 -31.85 -32.02
CA LEU A 238 -0.56 -30.57 -31.32
C LEU A 238 0.84 -29.97 -31.41
N TYR A 239 0.87 -28.68 -31.73
CA TYR A 239 2.03 -27.80 -31.67
C TYR A 239 2.72 -27.88 -30.29
N THR A 240 4.02 -27.58 -30.24
CA THR A 240 4.86 -27.61 -29.03
C THR A 240 4.34 -26.68 -27.94
N SER A 241 3.36 -27.14 -27.16
CA SER A 241 2.84 -26.47 -25.98
C SER A 241 3.34 -27.17 -24.72
N TYR A 242 3.75 -26.40 -23.73
CA TYR A 242 4.16 -26.87 -22.42
C TYR A 242 3.02 -26.64 -21.42
N LEU A 243 2.68 -27.70 -20.68
CA LEU A 243 1.60 -27.69 -19.69
C LEU A 243 2.19 -27.62 -18.28
N TRP A 244 1.64 -26.73 -17.46
CA TRP A 244 2.01 -26.56 -16.06
C TRP A 244 0.78 -26.76 -15.17
N GLU A 245 0.98 -27.32 -14.00
CA GLU A 245 -0.06 -27.50 -12.99
C GLU A 245 0.31 -26.76 -11.71
N ARG A 246 -0.62 -25.96 -11.19
CA ARG A 246 -0.50 -25.37 -9.86
C ARG A 246 -0.67 -26.47 -8.81
N TYR A 247 0.22 -26.55 -7.83
CA TYR A 247 0.15 -27.58 -6.78
C TYR A 247 0.39 -26.98 -5.39
N ASP A 248 -0.04 -27.69 -4.35
CA ASP A 248 0.28 -27.36 -2.96
C ASP A 248 1.56 -28.12 -2.55
N PRO A 249 2.65 -27.43 -2.18
CA PRO A 249 3.88 -28.09 -1.72
C PRO A 249 3.70 -28.89 -0.43
N ASN A 250 2.69 -28.57 0.40
CA ASN A 250 2.43 -29.27 1.66
C ASN A 250 1.53 -30.50 1.48
N ASN A 251 0.82 -30.59 0.35
CA ASN A 251 -0.05 -31.71 0.01
C ASN A 251 0.32 -32.28 -1.37
N ASN A 252 1.50 -32.88 -1.44
CA ASN A 252 2.08 -33.44 -2.67
C ASN A 252 1.52 -34.83 -3.03
N GLU A 253 0.46 -35.29 -2.36
CA GLU A 253 -0.12 -36.63 -2.54
C GLU A 253 -1.07 -36.72 -3.73
N VAL A 254 -1.47 -35.60 -4.33
CA VAL A 254 -2.33 -35.63 -5.53
C VAL A 254 -1.48 -35.95 -6.77
N ARG A 255 -1.04 -37.20 -6.86
CA ARG A 255 -0.80 -37.87 -8.14
C ARG A 255 -2.15 -38.40 -8.60
N TYR A 256 -2.73 -37.82 -9.64
CA TYR A 256 -3.71 -38.57 -10.41
C TYR A 256 -2.92 -39.62 -11.22
N ASP A 257 -2.73 -40.79 -10.63
CA ASP A 257 -1.99 -41.91 -11.21
C ASP A 257 -2.84 -42.73 -12.22
N GLY A 258 -4.08 -42.30 -12.48
CA GLY A 258 -5.00 -43.01 -13.35
C GLY A 258 -5.43 -44.39 -12.82
N GLN A 259 -5.12 -44.72 -11.55
CA GLN A 259 -5.51 -45.98 -10.93
C GLN A 259 -6.45 -45.80 -9.72
N SER A 260 -6.50 -44.61 -9.14
CA SER A 260 -7.35 -44.35 -7.98
C SER A 260 -8.65 -43.63 -8.37
N GLY A 261 -9.70 -44.42 -8.63
CA GLY A 261 -11.07 -43.90 -8.64
C GLY A 261 -11.43 -43.37 -7.26
N TYR A 262 -11.94 -42.15 -7.20
CA TYR A 262 -12.54 -41.59 -5.99
C TYR A 262 -13.77 -42.43 -5.61
N ASP A 263 -13.69 -43.24 -4.56
CA ASP A 263 -14.77 -44.12 -4.11
C ASP A 263 -15.72 -43.46 -3.09
N GLY A 264 -15.53 -42.17 -2.81
CA GLY A 264 -16.41 -41.38 -1.94
C GLY A 264 -16.40 -41.78 -0.46
N SER A 265 -15.42 -42.57 0.03
CA SER A 265 -15.46 -43.14 1.38
C SER A 265 -14.59 -42.48 2.45
N VAL A 266 -13.89 -41.38 2.17
CA VAL A 266 -12.97 -40.79 3.17
C VAL A 266 -13.74 -39.93 4.18
N GLU A 267 -14.05 -40.49 5.35
CA GLU A 267 -14.48 -39.77 6.55
C GLU A 267 -13.30 -38.96 7.13
N TYR A 268 -13.55 -37.67 7.42
CA TYR A 268 -12.61 -36.79 8.11
C TYR A 268 -12.57 -37.13 9.61
N GLN A 269 -11.36 -37.29 10.16
CA GLN A 269 -11.08 -37.05 11.59
C GLN A 269 -10.52 -35.65 11.79
#